data_AF-A0AB74KPT1-F1
#
_entry.id   AF-A0AB74KPT1-F1
#
_cell.length_a   1.000
_cell.length_b   1.000
_cell.length_c   1.000
_cell.angle_alpha   90.00
_cell.angle_beta   90.00
_cell.angle_gamma   90.00
#
_symmetry.space_group_name_H-M   'P 1'
#
loop_
_entity.id
_entity.type
_entity.pdbx_description
1 polymer ?
#
loop_
_entity_poly.entity_id
_entity_poly.type
_entity_poly.pdbx_seq_one_letter_code
_entity_poly.pdbx_strand_id
1 'polypeptide(L)'
;MLAEKLLKSDENYLDNVIALWRIGNQKYGQCWDTEFHIFGEIESETDHLPINHVRSKCSDEFLAKADKELEETIEYYRANVVKACNIIIGSKNL
;
A
#
# COMPACT_ATOMS: atom_id res chain seq x y z
N MET A 1 3.89 8.71 10.94
CA MET A 1 4.67 7.86 10.00
C MET A 1 3.73 7.12 9.05
N LEU A 2 4.15 6.75 7.83
CA LEU A 2 3.27 6.07 6.84
C LEU A 2 2.70 4.74 7.34
N ALA A 3 3.53 3.91 7.98
CA ALA A 3 3.10 2.65 8.60
C ALA A 3 1.99 2.85 9.65
N GLU A 4 2.04 3.92 10.44
CA GLU A 4 0.98 4.24 11.40
C GLU A 4 -0.33 4.65 10.73
N LYS A 5 -0.27 5.27 9.53
CA LYS A 5 -1.48 5.63 8.79
C LYS A 5 -2.23 4.38 8.34
N LEU A 6 -1.51 3.42 7.74
CA LEU A 6 -2.07 2.13 7.31
C LEU A 6 -2.63 1.27 8.46
N LEU A 7 -2.21 1.50 9.71
CA LEU A 7 -2.80 0.84 10.88
C LEU A 7 -4.08 1.52 11.38
N LYS A 8 -4.29 2.80 11.06
CA LYS A 8 -5.41 3.60 11.59
C LYS A 8 -6.57 3.69 10.62
N SER A 9 -6.29 3.77 9.32
CA SER A 9 -7.31 3.86 8.29
C SER A 9 -6.81 3.37 6.95
N ASP A 10 -7.76 2.97 6.11
CA ASP A 10 -7.55 2.65 4.71
C ASP A 10 -7.59 3.92 3.81
N GLU A 11 -7.51 5.11 4.43
CA GLU A 11 -7.51 6.38 3.72
C GLU A 11 -6.18 6.60 2.97
N ASN A 12 -6.26 6.93 1.69
CA ASN A 12 -5.09 7.08 0.81
C ASN A 12 -4.22 5.80 0.78
N TYR A 13 -4.85 4.63 0.90
CA TYR A 13 -4.17 3.34 1.05
C TYR A 13 -3.09 3.12 -0.02
N LEU A 14 -3.45 3.22 -1.31
CA LEU A 14 -2.51 3.02 -2.42
C LEU A 14 -1.34 4.01 -2.37
N ASP A 15 -1.59 5.30 -2.14
CA ASP A 15 -0.53 6.30 -2.00
C ASP A 15 0.44 5.96 -0.85
N ASN A 16 -0.08 5.49 0.28
CA ASN A 16 0.73 5.09 1.44
C ASN A 16 1.53 3.81 1.16
N VAL A 17 0.93 2.81 0.49
CA VAL A 17 1.59 1.56 0.06
C VAL A 17 2.73 1.87 -0.91
N ILE A 18 2.47 2.64 -1.96
CA ILE A 18 3.48 3.04 -2.96
C ILE A 18 4.64 3.78 -2.29
N ALA A 19 4.34 4.68 -1.35
CA ALA A 19 5.37 5.40 -0.62
C ALA A 19 6.24 4.49 0.25
N LEU A 20 5.66 3.50 0.94
CA LEU A 20 6.42 2.51 1.70
C LEU A 20 7.24 1.59 0.81
N TRP A 21 6.68 1.12 -0.30
CA TRP A 21 7.43 0.36 -1.30
C TRP A 21 8.65 1.13 -1.83
N ARG A 22 8.50 2.43 -2.15
CA ARG A 22 9.61 3.29 -2.57
C ARG A 22 10.69 3.43 -1.50
N ILE A 23 10.29 3.61 -0.24
CA ILE A 23 11.22 3.63 0.91
C ILE A 23 12.00 2.31 0.99
N GLY A 24 11.31 1.18 0.89
CA GLY A 24 11.93 -0.14 0.90
C GLY A 24 12.98 -0.30 -0.21
N ASN A 25 12.63 0.06 -1.45
CA ASN A 25 13.57 0.02 -2.57
C ASN A 25 14.75 0.97 -2.38
N GLN A 26 14.53 2.17 -1.85
CA GLN A 26 15.63 3.11 -1.57
C GLN A 26 16.59 2.56 -0.50
N LYS A 27 16.06 1.86 0.50
CA LYS A 27 16.83 1.31 1.62
C LYS A 27 17.59 0.04 1.24
N TYR A 28 16.95 -0.87 0.51
CA TYR A 28 17.45 -2.23 0.29
C TYR A 28 17.80 -2.53 -1.18
N GLY A 29 17.52 -1.63 -2.12
CA GLY A 29 17.68 -1.85 -3.56
C GLY A 29 16.57 -2.70 -4.20
N GLN A 30 15.95 -3.58 -3.40
CA GLN A 30 14.74 -4.35 -3.72
C GLN A 30 13.99 -4.72 -2.43
N CYS A 31 12.68 -4.95 -2.52
CA CYS A 31 11.86 -5.25 -1.34
C CYS A 31 11.77 -6.74 -0.97
N TRP A 32 12.29 -7.66 -1.79
CA TRP A 32 12.26 -9.10 -1.51
C TRP A 32 12.86 -9.43 -0.13
N ASP A 33 12.17 -10.30 0.61
CA ASP A 33 12.53 -10.73 1.97
C ASP A 33 12.72 -9.61 3.02
N THR A 34 12.17 -8.41 2.78
CA THR A 34 12.21 -7.28 3.73
C THR A 34 10.85 -7.02 4.37
N GLU A 35 10.83 -6.18 5.42
CA GLU A 35 9.61 -5.64 6.00
C GLU A 35 8.78 -4.78 5.01
N PHE A 36 9.35 -4.44 3.85
CA PHE A 36 8.67 -3.70 2.78
C PHE A 36 8.16 -4.58 1.63
N HIS A 37 8.41 -5.90 1.66
CA HIS A 37 8.02 -6.84 0.61
C HIS A 37 6.54 -6.68 0.25
N ILE A 38 5.67 -6.75 1.25
CA ILE A 38 4.21 -6.73 1.06
C ILE A 38 3.72 -5.49 0.31
N PHE A 39 4.37 -4.35 0.49
CA PHE A 39 3.97 -3.13 -0.21
C PHE A 39 4.32 -3.19 -1.70
N GLY A 40 5.36 -3.94 -2.08
CA GLY A 40 5.68 -4.19 -3.48
C GLY A 40 4.75 -5.21 -4.14
N GLU A 41 4.29 -6.22 -3.41
CA GLU A 41 3.26 -7.14 -3.91
C GLU A 41 1.96 -6.38 -4.20
N ILE A 42 1.47 -5.60 -3.22
CA ILE A 42 0.25 -4.81 -3.38
C ILE A 42 0.42 -3.78 -4.50
N GLU A 43 1.54 -3.05 -4.55
CA GLU A 43 1.78 -2.06 -5.61
C GLU A 43 1.79 -2.71 -7.00
N SER A 44 2.40 -3.89 -7.15
CA SER A 44 2.40 -4.61 -8.43
C SER A 44 1.03 -5.15 -8.83
N GLU A 45 0.20 -5.58 -7.88
CA GLU A 45 -1.16 -6.08 -8.17
C GLU A 45 -2.13 -4.94 -8.47
N THR A 46 -1.90 -3.76 -7.90
CA THR A 46 -2.81 -2.61 -7.97
C THR A 46 -2.28 -1.45 -8.81
N ASP A 47 -1.27 -1.69 -9.65
CA ASP A 47 -0.59 -0.65 -10.44
C ASP A 47 -1.52 0.02 -11.48
N HIS A 48 -2.57 -0.69 -11.90
CA HIS A 48 -3.63 -0.18 -12.76
C HIS A 48 -4.72 0.61 -12.03
N LEU A 49 -4.78 0.55 -10.70
CA LEU A 49 -5.80 1.24 -9.91
C LEU A 49 -5.50 2.74 -9.81
N PRO A 50 -6.52 3.61 -9.90
CA PRO A 50 -6.33 5.04 -9.89
C PRO A 50 -5.98 5.55 -8.49
N ILE A 51 -4.75 6.04 -8.32
CA ILE A 51 -4.34 6.82 -7.15
C ILE A 51 -5.07 8.16 -7.07
N ASN A 52 -5.11 8.77 -5.88
CA ASN A 52 -5.99 9.90 -5.55
C ASN A 52 -6.06 11.02 -6.59
N HIS A 53 -4.91 11.48 -7.08
CA HIS A 53 -4.87 12.60 -8.02
C HIS A 53 -5.37 12.25 -9.43
N VAL A 54 -5.50 10.96 -9.75
CA VAL A 54 -6.00 10.44 -11.04
C VAL A 54 -7.50 10.17 -10.98
N ARG A 55 -8.05 9.85 -9.79
CA ARG A 55 -9.46 9.48 -9.61
C ARG A 55 -10.45 10.48 -10.22
N SER A 56 -10.17 11.78 -10.15
CA SER A 56 -11.02 12.83 -10.74
C SER A 56 -11.11 12.82 -12.27
N LYS A 57 -10.25 12.03 -12.93
CA LYS A 57 -10.22 11.83 -14.39
C LYS A 57 -10.86 10.52 -14.83
N CYS A 58 -11.29 9.69 -13.88
CA CYS A 58 -11.87 8.39 -14.13
C CYS A 58 -13.40 8.48 -14.24
N SER A 59 -13.99 7.59 -15.04
CA SER A 59 -15.44 7.40 -15.05
C SER A 59 -15.91 6.74 -13.75
N ASP A 60 -17.13 7.04 -13.31
CA ASP A 60 -17.75 6.42 -12.13
C ASP A 60 -17.79 4.89 -12.20
N GLU A 61 -18.02 4.31 -13.39
CA GLU A 61 -18.05 2.85 -13.57
C GLU A 61 -16.67 2.21 -13.28
N PHE A 62 -15.60 2.83 -13.78
CA PHE A 62 -14.23 2.39 -13.50
C PHE A 62 -13.90 2.53 -12.02
N LEU A 63 -14.27 3.66 -11.40
CA LEU A 63 -14.05 3.88 -9.96
C LEU A 63 -14.77 2.83 -9.12
N ALA A 64 -16.02 2.48 -9.44
CA ALA A 64 -16.76 1.46 -8.70
C ALA A 64 -16.09 0.07 -8.77
N LYS A 65 -15.52 -0.30 -9.93
CA LYS A 65 -14.77 -1.57 -10.08
C LYS A 65 -13.45 -1.51 -9.32
N ALA A 66 -12.71 -0.42 -9.47
CA ALA A 66 -11.44 -0.20 -8.79
C ALA A 66 -11.59 -0.18 -7.26
N ASP A 67 -12.65 0.44 -6.73
CA ASP A 67 -12.91 0.52 -5.30
C ASP A 67 -13.25 -0.85 -4.72
N LYS A 68 -14.03 -1.66 -5.45
CA LYS A 68 -14.32 -3.04 -5.07
C LYS A 68 -13.04 -3.89 -5.05
N GLU A 69 -12.23 -3.82 -6.10
CA GLU A 69 -10.97 -4.54 -6.18
C GLU A 69 -10.04 -4.13 -5.02
N LEU A 70 -9.91 -2.83 -4.77
CA LEU A 70 -9.10 -2.31 -3.68
C LEU A 70 -9.59 -2.81 -2.30
N GLU A 71 -10.91 -2.87 -2.07
CA GLU A 71 -11.48 -3.41 -0.83
C GLU A 71 -11.10 -4.88 -0.62
N GLU A 72 -11.22 -5.70 -1.67
CA GLU A 72 -10.85 -7.12 -1.66
C GLU A 72 -9.34 -7.30 -1.42
N THR A 73 -8.49 -6.52 -2.09
CA THR A 73 -7.02 -6.52 -1.87
C THR A 73 -6.65 -6.12 -0.45
N ILE A 74 -7.28 -5.07 0.10
CA ILE A 74 -7.04 -4.61 1.48
C ILE A 74 -7.42 -5.72 2.47
N GLU A 75 -8.57 -6.36 2.29
CA GLU A 75 -9.01 -7.46 3.16
C GLU A 75 -8.04 -8.62 3.10
N TYR A 76 -7.66 -9.05 1.88
CA TYR A 76 -6.76 -10.17 1.66
C TYR A 76 -5.39 -9.96 2.33
N TYR A 77 -4.78 -8.78 2.17
CA TYR A 77 -3.45 -8.50 2.70
C TYR A 77 -3.41 -7.89 4.10
N ARG A 78 -4.57 -7.68 4.75
CA ARG A 78 -4.67 -6.95 6.03
C ARG A 78 -3.69 -7.47 7.09
N ALA A 79 -3.62 -8.78 7.27
CA ALA A 79 -2.72 -9.39 8.26
C ALA A 79 -1.24 -9.15 7.94
N ASN A 80 -0.85 -9.26 6.67
CA ASN A 80 0.51 -9.04 6.20
C ASN A 80 0.92 -7.56 6.38
N VAL A 81 0.05 -6.63 6.00
CA VAL A 81 0.27 -5.18 6.16
C VAL A 81 0.41 -4.80 7.62
N VAL A 82 -0.46 -5.30 8.50
CA VAL A 82 -0.37 -5.04 9.95
C VAL A 82 0.96 -5.55 10.51
N LYS A 83 1.36 -6.78 10.14
CA LYS A 83 2.65 -7.36 10.56
C LYS A 83 3.83 -6.50 10.10
N ALA A 84 3.87 -6.13 8.82
CA ALA A 84 4.92 -5.30 8.24
C ALA A 84 4.99 -3.91 8.91
N CYS A 85 3.84 -3.25 9.08
CA CYS A 85 3.77 -1.95 9.73
C CYS A 85 4.30 -1.98 11.17
N ASN A 86 3.94 -3.02 11.94
CA ASN A 86 4.44 -3.17 13.32
C ASN A 86 5.95 -3.40 13.37
N ILE A 87 6.52 -4.15 12.43
CA ILE A 87 7.98 -4.34 12.31
C ILE A 87 8.65 -3.00 12.01
N ILE A 88 8.15 -2.23 11.04
CA ILE A 88 8.69 -0.92 10.66
C ILE A 88 8.66 0.05 11.86
N ILE A 89 7.54 0.11 12.58
CA ILE A 89 7.39 0.98 13.76
C ILE A 89 8.35 0.55 14.87
N GLY A 90 8.39 -0.75 15.19
CA GLY A 90 9.19 -1.27 16.30
C GLY A 90 10.70 -1.18 16.07
N SER A 91 11.13 -1.19 14.82
CA SER A 91 12.55 -1.15 14.47
C SER A 91 13.17 0.25 14.46
N LYS A 92 12.40 1.32 14.76
CA LYS A 92 12.81 2.73 14.60
C LYS A 92 13.47 2.99 13.22
N ASN A 93 13.09 2.20 12.22
CA ASN A 93 13.78 2.13 10.93
C ASN A 93 13.34 3.24 9.95
N LEU A 94 12.72 4.30 10.47
CA LEU A 94 12.32 5.53 9.79
C LEU A 94 12.43 6.71 10.76
#